data_AF-A0AAN7KYL6-F1
#
_entry.id   AF-A0AAN7KYL6-F1
#
_cell.length_a   1.000
_cell.length_b   1.000
_cell.length_c   1.000
_cell.angle_alpha   90.00
_cell.angle_beta   90.00
_cell.angle_gamma   90.00
#
_symmetry.space_group_name_H-M   'P 1'
#
loop_
_entity.id
_entity.type
_entity.pdbx_description
1 polymer ?
#
loop_
_entity_poly.entity_id
_entity_poly.type
_entity_poly.pdbx_seq_one_letter_code
_entity_poly.pdbx_strand_id
1 'polypeptide(L)'
;MSQQQSQHHVHGSGGSISIPVSEVYWSLVDKADKKFSKIRDLPYYERHRYDTYFFKVFKVYTELWKFQQENRQKLVEAGLKRWEIGEIASRIAQLYYGQYMRTSDRSFLSESYIFYEAIFTREYFREGLFQDINLANKQLRFLSRFILVCLVFNKREMVHQLVNQLKLLFDECKRVFQETDFREWKLMVQEVVRFLKADTAFMNIRPLRYSPVLESHPDSLSRAGAVVNIRNLRLRDAVLSSCHSNELKFSELTLDTFRMLQCLEWEPSGSFYQSSGSKIGASGPNRTIISQDIVDHALPSNPRKVVLYRPSVTHLIAVLATVCEELPHDGVLLIYLSASGRAVPSLSSPASDEKFLDATTKIISEFHLHNVSSDVTSNSQFSSLSVNQPASKQKKDNFLNDENNCLLFARHGNGGLNCIYPSDLLPFTRRPLFLIIDSESSMAFEAISGAEKGEQAALLLSPRCSAPIGANDYSRQSNGMLFTMFLTTPLQAFCILVGISSSEVDMGVFSNAEKLLSSSLNDWGLALASCDSLSPVWAQVLCDPFLRRLLLRFIFCRAVLSLYAPTINKVEFIPHCFPHLPEILTPEASTVQAVMLQVAEIFGVTKKFIFPEEVTFAKSRKNEVQ
;
A
#
# COMPACT_ATOMS: atom_id res chain seq x y z
N MET A 1 17.68 -95.05 11.23
CA MET A 1 18.10 -93.70 10.77
C MET A 1 16.83 -92.89 10.57
N SER A 2 16.27 -92.30 11.63
CA SER A 2 16.61 -90.99 12.17
C SER A 2 16.05 -89.85 11.32
N GLN A 3 14.93 -89.25 11.72
CA GLN A 3 14.93 -87.94 12.38
C GLN A 3 13.49 -87.51 12.74
N GLN A 4 13.30 -87.29 14.04
CA GLN A 4 12.17 -86.55 14.63
C GLN A 4 12.39 -85.05 14.43
N GLN A 5 11.34 -84.32 14.05
CA GLN A 5 11.27 -82.86 14.24
C GLN A 5 10.16 -82.56 15.24
N SER A 6 10.60 -82.16 16.44
CA SER A 6 9.77 -81.67 17.53
C SER A 6 9.43 -80.20 17.30
N GLN A 7 8.14 -79.87 17.40
CA GLN A 7 7.60 -78.52 17.38
C GLN A 7 8.10 -77.72 18.59
N HIS A 8 8.74 -76.58 18.34
CA HIS A 8 8.91 -75.53 19.34
C HIS A 8 7.88 -74.42 19.10
N HIS A 9 6.94 -74.30 20.04
CA HIS A 9 6.13 -73.11 20.24
C HIS A 9 7.05 -71.93 20.61
N VAL A 10 7.10 -70.90 19.75
CA VAL A 10 7.64 -69.58 20.12
C VAL A 10 6.45 -68.63 20.24
N HIS A 11 6.28 -68.10 21.46
CA HIS A 11 5.40 -66.98 21.77
C HIS A 11 5.67 -65.81 20.82
N GLY A 12 4.66 -65.45 20.01
CA GLY A 12 4.64 -64.18 19.31
C GLY A 12 4.47 -63.04 20.31
N SER A 13 5.56 -62.39 20.68
CA SER A 13 5.51 -61.06 21.29
C SER A 13 5.02 -60.08 20.24
N GLY A 14 3.79 -59.61 20.39
CA GLY A 14 3.27 -58.47 19.65
C GLY A 14 4.04 -57.20 20.03
N GLY A 15 5.19 -56.98 19.39
CA GLY A 15 5.91 -55.73 19.48
C GLY A 15 5.10 -54.66 18.78
N SER A 16 4.56 -53.70 19.53
CA SER A 16 4.05 -52.46 18.95
C SER A 16 5.20 -51.80 18.19
N ILE A 17 5.13 -51.76 16.86
CA ILE A 17 6.10 -51.04 16.04
C ILE A 17 5.95 -49.56 16.38
N SER A 18 6.79 -49.04 17.28
CA SER A 18 6.81 -47.62 17.61
C SER A 18 7.47 -46.88 16.43
N ILE A 19 6.68 -46.10 15.70
CA ILE A 19 7.16 -45.29 14.57
C ILE A 19 8.34 -44.41 15.04
N PRO A 20 9.49 -44.41 14.34
CA PRO A 20 10.62 -43.57 14.69
C PRO A 20 10.25 -42.09 14.80
N VAL A 21 10.84 -41.39 15.78
CA VAL A 21 10.60 -39.95 16.02
C VAL A 21 10.92 -39.11 14.78
N SER A 22 11.93 -39.50 14.01
CA SER A 22 12.31 -38.87 12.74
C SER A 22 11.23 -39.03 11.66
N GLU A 23 10.62 -40.21 11.53
CA GLU A 23 9.54 -40.44 10.56
C GLU A 23 8.28 -39.62 10.90
N VAL A 24 7.92 -39.56 12.18
CA VAL A 24 6.81 -38.72 12.64
C VAL A 24 7.08 -37.24 12.34
N TYR A 25 8.31 -36.77 12.60
CA TYR A 25 8.71 -35.40 12.29
C TYR A 25 8.59 -35.08 10.80
N TRP A 26 9.19 -35.89 9.93
CA TRP A 26 9.16 -35.63 8.48
C TRP A 26 7.76 -35.74 7.88
N SER A 27 6.91 -36.62 8.42
CA SER A 27 5.49 -36.66 8.06
C SER A 27 4.75 -35.38 8.45
N LEU A 28 5.04 -34.82 9.63
CA LEU A 28 4.48 -33.53 10.06
C LEU A 28 4.98 -32.37 9.19
N VAL A 29 6.26 -32.36 8.79
CA VAL A 29 6.83 -31.36 7.87
C VAL A 29 6.11 -31.39 6.53
N ASP A 30 6.00 -32.56 5.88
CA ASP A 30 5.31 -32.70 4.59
C ASP A 30 3.84 -32.27 4.68
N LYS A 31 3.15 -32.66 5.76
CA LYS A 31 1.76 -32.22 6.02
C LYS A 31 1.66 -30.70 6.18
N ALA A 32 2.62 -30.08 6.88
CA ALA A 32 2.66 -28.63 7.09
C ALA A 32 2.91 -27.89 5.77
N ASP A 33 3.87 -28.35 4.97
CA ASP A 33 4.26 -27.72 3.70
C ASP A 33 3.17 -27.83 2.62
N LYS A 34 2.49 -28.99 2.54
CA LYS A 34 1.29 -29.15 1.70
C LYS A 34 0.20 -28.16 2.06
N LYS A 35 0.01 -27.91 3.37
CA LYS A 35 -0.97 -26.94 3.86
C LYS A 35 -0.54 -25.50 3.61
N PHE A 36 0.74 -25.19 3.83
CA PHE A 36 1.34 -23.89 3.57
C PHE A 36 1.20 -23.46 2.11
N SER A 37 1.49 -24.38 1.19
CA SER A 37 1.43 -24.11 -0.25
C SER A 37 0.00 -23.72 -0.66
N LYS A 38 -1.00 -24.44 -0.15
CA LYS A 38 -2.41 -24.14 -0.41
C LYS A 38 -2.85 -22.77 0.13
N ILE A 39 -2.45 -22.38 1.34
CA ILE A 39 -2.88 -21.09 1.92
C ILE A 39 -2.25 -19.89 1.22
N ARG A 40 -1.00 -20.03 0.76
CA ARG A 40 -0.30 -19.00 0.01
C ARG A 40 -1.02 -18.66 -1.30
N ASP A 41 -1.58 -19.66 -1.96
CA ASP A 41 -2.20 -19.53 -3.28
C ASP A 41 -3.69 -19.10 -3.20
N LEU A 42 -4.25 -18.93 -1.99
CA LEU A 42 -5.64 -18.48 -1.81
C LEU A 42 -5.77 -16.98 -2.13
N PRO A 43 -6.68 -16.58 -3.03
CA PRO A 43 -6.85 -15.18 -3.41
C PRO A 43 -7.53 -14.34 -2.33
N TYR A 44 -7.51 -13.01 -2.50
CA TYR A 44 -8.15 -12.06 -1.58
C TYR A 44 -9.69 -12.13 -1.58
N TYR A 45 -10.31 -12.50 -2.71
CA TYR A 45 -11.76 -12.66 -2.84
C TYR A 45 -12.30 -13.96 -2.18
N GLU A 46 -11.42 -14.82 -1.65
CA GLU A 46 -11.79 -16.03 -0.89
C GLU A 46 -11.57 -15.84 0.63
N ARG A 47 -11.97 -14.69 1.17
CA ARG A 47 -11.65 -14.28 2.56
C ARG A 47 -12.08 -15.30 3.62
N HIS A 48 -13.35 -15.70 3.63
CA HIS A 48 -13.86 -16.69 4.58
C HIS A 48 -13.13 -18.05 4.52
N ARG A 49 -12.76 -18.49 3.31
CA ARG A 49 -12.01 -19.73 3.11
C ARG A 49 -10.60 -19.58 3.67
N TYR A 50 -9.95 -18.44 3.44
CA TYR A 50 -8.64 -18.14 3.99
C TYR A 50 -8.64 -18.17 5.52
N ASP A 51 -9.55 -17.44 6.17
CA ASP A 51 -9.61 -17.36 7.64
C ASP A 51 -9.80 -18.74 8.28
N THR A 52 -10.74 -19.53 7.74
CA THR A 52 -10.99 -20.90 8.21
C THR A 52 -9.78 -21.81 7.99
N TYR A 53 -9.09 -21.64 6.87
CA TYR A 53 -7.94 -22.48 6.52
C TYR A 53 -6.67 -22.07 7.27
N PHE A 54 -6.49 -20.79 7.58
CA PHE A 54 -5.39 -20.24 8.37
C PHE A 54 -5.22 -20.97 9.69
N PHE A 55 -6.28 -21.09 10.50
CA PHE A 55 -6.22 -21.81 11.77
C PHE A 55 -5.83 -23.28 11.60
N LYS A 56 -6.25 -23.93 10.50
CA LYS A 56 -5.86 -25.33 10.21
C LYS A 56 -4.38 -25.44 9.86
N VAL A 57 -3.81 -24.48 9.13
CA VAL A 57 -2.37 -24.47 8.80
C VAL A 57 -1.55 -24.13 10.04
N PHE A 58 -1.96 -23.08 10.76
CA PHE A 58 -1.29 -22.61 11.97
C PHE A 58 -1.25 -23.69 13.06
N LYS A 59 -2.33 -24.46 13.24
CA LYS A 59 -2.37 -25.60 14.17
C LYS A 59 -1.30 -26.64 13.85
N VAL A 60 -1.15 -27.04 12.59
CA VAL A 60 -0.15 -28.05 12.20
C VAL A 60 1.27 -27.53 12.38
N TYR A 61 1.54 -26.26 12.05
CA TYR A 61 2.85 -25.67 12.34
C TYR A 61 3.13 -25.53 13.85
N THR A 62 2.11 -25.27 14.66
CA THR A 62 2.24 -25.24 16.13
C THR A 62 2.60 -26.61 16.67
N GLU A 63 1.91 -27.66 16.20
CA GLU A 63 2.19 -29.06 16.53
C GLU A 63 3.63 -29.44 16.13
N LEU A 64 4.03 -29.12 14.89
CA LEU A 64 5.37 -29.37 14.36
C LEU A 64 6.45 -28.63 15.17
N TRP A 65 6.22 -27.35 15.46
CA TRP A 65 7.15 -26.53 16.23
C TRP A 65 7.35 -27.05 17.65
N LYS A 66 6.27 -27.48 18.31
CA LYS A 66 6.33 -28.11 19.63
C LYS A 66 7.04 -29.46 19.58
N PHE A 67 6.69 -30.31 18.61
CA PHE A 67 7.28 -31.64 18.45
C PHE A 67 8.81 -31.58 18.31
N GLN A 68 9.33 -30.66 17.48
CA GLN A 68 10.77 -30.51 17.32
C GLN A 68 11.49 -29.94 18.55
N GLN A 69 10.81 -29.13 19.38
CA GLN A 69 11.40 -28.66 20.64
C GLN A 69 11.55 -29.81 21.64
N GLU A 70 10.51 -30.62 21.80
CA GLU A 70 10.46 -31.73 22.76
C GLU A 70 11.39 -32.88 22.36
N ASN A 71 11.63 -33.09 21.06
CA ASN A 71 12.41 -34.21 20.54
C ASN A 71 13.75 -33.80 19.91
N ARG A 72 14.22 -32.57 20.15
CA ARG A 72 15.35 -31.96 19.43
C ARG A 72 16.60 -32.84 19.39
N GLN A 73 16.99 -33.39 20.54
CA GLN A 73 18.22 -34.19 20.65
C GLN A 73 18.19 -35.40 19.71
N LYS A 74 17.09 -36.18 19.76
CA LYS A 74 16.89 -37.35 18.90
C LYS A 74 16.84 -37.00 17.42
N LEU A 75 16.23 -35.86 17.07
CA LEU A 75 16.15 -35.41 15.68
C LEU A 75 17.52 -34.99 15.13
N VAL A 76 18.34 -34.32 15.93
CA VAL A 76 19.72 -33.95 15.56
C VAL A 76 20.58 -35.20 15.37
N GLU A 77 20.46 -36.19 16.27
CA GLU A 77 21.11 -37.50 16.13
C GLU A 77 20.66 -38.23 14.85
N ALA A 78 19.39 -38.07 14.46
CA ALA A 78 18.83 -38.57 13.21
C ALA A 78 19.18 -37.71 11.97
N GLY A 79 20.00 -36.67 12.12
CA GLY A 79 20.53 -35.88 11.01
C GLY A 79 19.86 -34.52 10.75
N LEU A 80 18.89 -34.09 11.58
CA LEU A 80 18.24 -32.79 11.46
C LEU A 80 19.27 -31.65 11.50
N LYS A 81 19.26 -30.80 10.47
CA LYS A 81 20.15 -29.66 10.33
C LYS A 81 19.54 -28.41 10.96
N ARG A 82 20.42 -27.49 11.34
CA ARG A 82 20.01 -26.20 11.92
C ARG A 82 19.11 -25.43 10.96
N TRP A 83 19.49 -25.32 9.68
CA TRP A 83 18.73 -24.54 8.70
C TRP A 83 17.31 -25.07 8.46
N GLU A 84 17.04 -26.37 8.69
CA GLU A 84 15.71 -26.98 8.57
C GLU A 84 14.76 -26.46 9.65
N ILE A 85 15.27 -26.26 10.88
CA ILE A 85 14.52 -25.58 11.96
C ILE A 85 14.29 -24.11 11.59
N GLY A 86 15.29 -23.46 10.98
CA GLY A 86 15.18 -22.10 10.48
C GLY A 86 14.10 -21.94 9.39
N GLU A 87 13.94 -22.96 8.53
CA GLU A 87 12.90 -22.98 7.50
C GLU A 87 11.50 -23.06 8.13
N ILE A 88 11.29 -23.92 9.13
CA ILE A 88 10.00 -23.98 9.86
C ILE A 88 9.69 -22.63 10.52
N ALA A 89 10.65 -22.03 11.22
CA ALA A 89 10.49 -20.72 11.83
C ALA A 89 10.13 -19.64 10.78
N SER A 90 10.78 -19.69 9.61
CA SER A 90 10.53 -18.77 8.50
C SER A 90 9.13 -18.94 7.91
N ARG A 91 8.59 -20.17 7.87
CA ARG A 91 7.20 -20.43 7.46
C ARG A 91 6.18 -19.92 8.47
N ILE A 92 6.44 -20.07 9.77
CA ILE A 92 5.59 -19.52 10.83
C ILE A 92 5.55 -17.98 10.74
N ALA A 93 6.71 -17.34 10.56
CA ALA A 93 6.79 -15.90 10.32
C ALA A 93 5.96 -15.47 9.08
N GLN A 94 6.03 -16.22 7.98
CA GLN A 94 5.22 -15.96 6.79
C GLN A 94 3.72 -16.07 7.05
N LEU A 95 3.27 -17.02 7.86
CA LEU A 95 1.85 -17.14 8.22
C LEU A 95 1.39 -15.92 9.02
N TYR A 96 2.18 -15.49 9.99
CA TYR A 96 1.92 -14.29 10.77
C TYR A 96 1.88 -13.04 9.90
N TYR A 97 2.88 -12.83 9.04
CA TYR A 97 2.89 -11.69 8.13
C TYR A 97 1.72 -11.72 7.14
N GLY A 98 1.38 -12.89 6.58
CA GLY A 98 0.24 -13.07 5.69
C GLY A 98 -1.09 -12.72 6.35
N GLN A 99 -1.27 -13.11 7.62
CA GLN A 99 -2.45 -12.74 8.41
C GLN A 99 -2.49 -11.23 8.69
N TYR A 100 -1.36 -10.62 9.03
CA TYR A 100 -1.26 -9.16 9.17
C TYR A 100 -1.66 -8.46 7.86
N MET A 101 -1.16 -8.90 6.70
CA MET A 101 -1.47 -8.27 5.41
C MET A 101 -2.96 -8.33 5.03
N ARG A 102 -3.77 -9.18 5.68
CA ARG A 102 -5.23 -9.25 5.48
C ARG A 102 -6.05 -8.57 6.58
N THR A 103 -5.55 -8.56 7.81
CA THR A 103 -6.28 -8.07 8.99
C THR A 103 -5.83 -6.70 9.46
N SER A 104 -4.61 -6.30 9.10
CA SER A 104 -3.91 -5.12 9.62
C SER A 104 -3.72 -5.15 11.15
N ASP A 105 -3.81 -6.33 11.77
CA ASP A 105 -3.55 -6.52 13.20
C ASP A 105 -2.04 -6.60 13.46
N ARG A 106 -1.54 -5.57 14.15
CA ARG A 106 -0.14 -5.38 14.45
C ARG A 106 0.46 -6.49 15.31
N SER A 107 -0.36 -7.21 16.08
CA SER A 107 0.08 -8.34 16.90
C SER A 107 0.71 -9.42 16.03
N PHE A 108 0.09 -9.74 14.88
CA PHE A 108 0.65 -10.69 13.92
C PHE A 108 1.93 -10.17 13.27
N LEU A 109 2.04 -8.87 13.00
CA LEU A 109 3.27 -8.28 12.46
C LEU A 109 4.43 -8.37 13.46
N SER A 110 4.15 -8.12 14.75
CA SER A 110 5.10 -8.27 15.84
C SER A 110 5.61 -9.71 15.96
N GLU A 111 4.70 -10.70 15.96
CA GLU A 111 5.08 -12.11 15.99
C GLU A 111 5.93 -12.51 14.78
N SER A 112 5.58 -12.05 13.57
CA SER A 112 6.41 -12.28 12.39
C SER A 112 7.82 -11.71 12.55
N TYR A 113 7.95 -10.51 13.13
CA TYR A 113 9.24 -9.90 13.39
C TYR A 113 10.06 -10.75 14.38
N ILE A 114 9.46 -11.19 15.49
CA ILE A 114 10.12 -12.00 16.53
C ILE A 114 10.70 -13.29 15.93
N PHE A 115 9.94 -14.00 15.09
CA PHE A 115 10.43 -15.21 14.45
C PHE A 115 11.59 -14.92 13.48
N TYR A 116 11.49 -13.88 12.66
CA TYR A 116 12.57 -13.54 11.74
C TYR A 116 13.83 -13.04 12.44
N GLU A 117 13.68 -12.23 13.49
CA GLU A 117 14.80 -11.78 14.33
C GLU A 117 15.49 -12.96 15.03
N ALA A 118 14.72 -13.94 15.53
CA ALA A 118 15.28 -15.16 16.11
C ALA A 118 16.06 -15.99 15.08
N ILE A 119 15.60 -16.05 13.83
CA ILE A 119 16.32 -16.72 12.73
C ILE A 119 17.64 -16.00 12.44
N PHE A 120 17.59 -14.67 12.36
CA PHE A 120 18.74 -13.82 12.07
C PHE A 120 19.81 -13.93 13.16
N THR A 121 19.43 -13.67 14.42
CA THR A 121 20.34 -13.63 15.58
C THR A 121 20.99 -14.97 15.90
N ARG A 122 20.30 -16.09 15.63
CA ARG A 122 20.81 -17.44 15.88
C ARG A 122 21.49 -18.06 14.66
N GLU A 123 21.62 -17.32 13.57
CA GLU A 123 22.37 -17.71 12.37
C GLU A 123 21.97 -19.09 11.81
N TYR A 124 20.66 -19.37 11.73
CA TYR A 124 20.17 -20.71 11.34
C TYR A 124 20.67 -21.20 9.97
N PHE A 125 21.02 -20.29 9.06
CA PHE A 125 21.45 -20.59 7.69
C PHE A 125 22.98 -20.58 7.48
N ARG A 126 23.79 -20.40 8.53
CA ARG A 126 25.24 -20.20 8.40
C ARG A 126 25.99 -21.45 7.91
N GLU A 127 25.57 -22.63 8.33
CA GLU A 127 26.24 -23.90 8.01
C GLU A 127 25.94 -24.32 6.56
N GLY A 128 26.98 -24.56 5.74
CA GLY A 128 26.84 -25.08 4.37
C GLY A 128 26.43 -24.05 3.30
N LEU A 129 26.37 -22.76 3.66
CA LEU A 129 25.83 -21.69 2.82
C LEU A 129 26.48 -21.56 1.44
N PHE A 130 27.79 -21.76 1.34
CA PHE A 130 28.57 -21.64 0.11
C PHE A 130 28.85 -23.00 -0.55
N GLN A 131 28.22 -24.06 -0.07
CA GLN A 131 28.32 -25.41 -0.62
C GLN A 131 27.06 -25.79 -1.41
N ASP A 132 25.89 -25.29 -0.98
CA ASP A 132 24.61 -25.54 -1.63
C ASP A 132 23.93 -24.23 -2.03
N ILE A 133 23.75 -24.04 -3.34
CA ILE A 133 23.09 -22.87 -3.89
C ILE A 133 21.61 -22.77 -3.50
N ASN A 134 20.95 -23.90 -3.22
CA ASN A 134 19.56 -23.88 -2.75
C ASN A 134 19.49 -23.27 -1.36
N LEU A 135 20.45 -23.60 -0.49
CA LEU A 135 20.55 -23.03 0.84
C LEU A 135 20.87 -21.52 0.79
N ALA A 136 21.79 -21.10 -0.07
CA ALA A 136 22.06 -19.69 -0.33
C ALA A 136 20.80 -18.94 -0.77
N ASN A 137 20.03 -19.50 -1.72
CA ASN A 137 18.75 -18.96 -2.14
C ASN A 137 17.71 -18.91 -1.01
N LYS A 138 17.67 -19.90 -0.12
CA LYS A 138 16.79 -19.87 1.07
C LYS A 138 17.16 -18.69 1.97
N GLN A 139 18.43 -18.43 2.22
CA GLN A 139 18.87 -17.30 3.06
C GLN A 139 18.59 -15.95 2.38
N LEU A 140 18.86 -15.79 1.08
CA LEU A 140 18.53 -14.58 0.32
C LEU A 140 17.02 -14.28 0.39
N ARG A 141 16.17 -15.30 0.22
CA ARG A 141 14.70 -15.16 0.33
C ARG A 141 14.27 -14.84 1.76
N PHE A 142 14.92 -15.41 2.76
CA PHE A 142 14.67 -15.08 4.17
C PHE A 142 14.99 -13.61 4.46
N LEU A 143 16.19 -13.13 4.11
CA LEU A 143 16.59 -11.74 4.32
C LEU A 143 15.64 -10.77 3.62
N SER A 144 15.26 -11.06 2.38
CA SER A 144 14.31 -10.24 1.61
C SER A 144 12.96 -10.10 2.32
N ARG A 145 12.41 -11.20 2.84
CA ARG A 145 11.15 -11.18 3.61
C ARG A 145 11.30 -10.47 4.95
N PHE A 146 12.43 -10.65 5.63
CA PHE A 146 12.68 -9.97 6.90
C PHE A 146 12.81 -8.46 6.71
N ILE A 147 13.47 -8.01 5.64
CA ILE A 147 13.52 -6.59 5.26
C ILE A 147 12.09 -6.05 5.06
N LEU A 148 11.22 -6.78 4.36
CA LEU A 148 9.84 -6.38 4.12
C LEU A 148 9.05 -6.24 5.44
N VAL A 149 9.18 -7.21 6.35
CA VAL A 149 8.56 -7.14 7.67
C VAL A 149 9.08 -5.96 8.47
N CYS A 150 10.40 -5.75 8.52
CA CYS A 150 11.01 -4.62 9.23
C CYS A 150 10.58 -3.27 8.63
N LEU A 151 10.45 -3.19 7.31
CA LEU A 151 10.00 -1.99 6.61
C LEU A 151 8.57 -1.62 7.01
N VAL A 152 7.65 -2.59 6.95
CA VAL A 152 6.24 -2.37 7.34
C VAL A 152 6.06 -2.20 8.84
N PHE A 153 6.90 -2.85 9.66
CA PHE A 153 6.91 -2.69 11.11
C PHE A 153 7.64 -1.41 11.58
N ASN A 154 8.19 -0.62 10.64
CA ASN A 154 8.92 0.61 10.88
C ASN A 154 10.20 0.45 11.74
N LYS A 155 10.89 -0.70 11.62
CA LYS A 155 12.20 -0.98 12.26
C LYS A 155 13.35 -0.56 11.34
N ARG A 156 13.51 0.74 11.13
CA ARG A 156 14.41 1.33 10.11
C ARG A 156 15.88 0.95 10.26
N GLU A 157 16.44 1.00 11.47
CA GLU A 157 17.84 0.62 11.70
C GLU A 157 18.10 -0.84 11.29
N MET A 158 17.19 -1.74 11.66
CA MET A 158 17.24 -3.14 11.26
C MET A 158 17.11 -3.30 9.74
N VAL A 159 16.25 -2.51 9.07
CA VAL A 159 16.17 -2.51 7.60
C VAL A 159 17.52 -2.20 6.96
N HIS A 160 18.22 -1.15 7.42
CA HIS A 160 19.53 -0.79 6.88
C HIS A 160 20.58 -1.88 7.13
N GLN A 161 20.59 -2.46 8.33
CA GLN A 161 21.47 -3.60 8.66
C GLN A 161 21.21 -4.78 7.72
N LEU A 162 19.94 -5.18 7.57
CA LEU A 162 19.56 -6.33 6.74
C LEU A 162 19.84 -6.10 5.25
N VAL A 163 19.64 -4.89 4.73
CA VAL A 163 19.97 -4.57 3.33
C VAL A 163 21.48 -4.65 3.09
N ASN A 164 22.29 -4.22 4.04
CA ASN A 164 23.75 -4.37 3.93
C ASN A 164 24.15 -5.85 3.97
N GLN A 165 23.55 -6.65 4.87
CA GLN A 165 23.76 -8.09 4.91
C GLN A 165 23.33 -8.80 3.62
N LEU A 166 22.20 -8.39 3.03
CA LEU A 166 21.71 -8.91 1.77
C LEU A 166 22.68 -8.62 0.62
N LYS A 167 23.24 -7.41 0.55
CA LYS A 167 24.25 -7.03 -0.45
C LYS A 167 25.52 -7.90 -0.32
N LEU A 168 26.07 -7.99 0.89
CA LEU A 168 27.26 -8.80 1.15
C LEU A 168 27.04 -10.28 0.80
N LEU A 169 25.90 -10.84 1.20
CA LEU A 169 25.54 -12.22 0.85
C LEU A 169 25.40 -12.40 -0.66
N PHE A 170 24.75 -11.47 -1.34
CA PHE A 170 24.58 -11.51 -2.79
C PHE A 170 25.92 -11.47 -3.54
N ASP A 171 26.83 -10.56 -3.16
CA ASP A 171 28.14 -10.43 -3.78
C ASP A 171 28.98 -11.71 -3.60
N GLU A 172 28.91 -12.30 -2.41
CA GLU A 172 29.60 -13.56 -2.11
C GLU A 172 28.99 -14.76 -2.86
N CYS A 173 27.65 -14.84 -2.96
CA CYS A 173 26.98 -15.86 -3.76
C CYS A 173 27.39 -15.78 -5.23
N LYS A 174 27.48 -14.57 -5.79
CA LYS A 174 27.92 -14.35 -7.17
C LYS A 174 29.38 -14.78 -7.38
N ARG A 175 30.24 -14.57 -6.37
CA ARG A 175 31.65 -14.97 -6.40
C ARG A 175 31.81 -16.49 -6.39
N VAL A 176 31.03 -17.18 -5.55
CA VAL A 176 31.09 -18.64 -5.36
C VAL A 176 30.40 -19.40 -6.50
N PHE A 177 29.21 -18.95 -6.93
CA PHE A 177 28.37 -19.63 -7.91
C PHE A 177 28.38 -18.91 -9.28
N GLN A 178 29.55 -18.89 -9.93
CA GLN A 178 29.77 -18.10 -11.15
C GLN A 178 28.88 -18.51 -12.34
N GLU A 179 28.43 -19.77 -12.37
CA GLU A 179 27.59 -20.31 -13.45
C GLU A 179 26.09 -19.99 -13.28
N THR A 180 25.67 -19.41 -12.14
CA THR A 180 24.25 -19.14 -11.87
C THR A 180 23.84 -17.74 -12.32
N ASP A 181 22.65 -17.64 -12.96
CA ASP A 181 22.06 -16.35 -13.27
C ASP A 181 21.47 -15.68 -12.01
N PHE A 182 22.11 -14.59 -11.59
CA PHE A 182 21.72 -13.78 -10.44
C PHE A 182 20.96 -12.50 -10.84
N ARG A 183 20.48 -12.37 -12.07
CA ARG A 183 19.82 -11.15 -12.58
C ARG A 183 18.62 -10.72 -11.73
N GLU A 184 17.73 -11.64 -11.34
CA GLU A 184 16.57 -11.31 -10.50
C GLU A 184 16.98 -10.81 -9.12
N TRP A 185 17.97 -11.44 -8.50
CA TRP A 185 18.52 -11.02 -7.22
C TRP A 185 19.19 -9.65 -7.31
N LYS A 186 19.94 -9.38 -8.39
CA LYS A 186 20.53 -8.07 -8.67
C LYS A 186 19.44 -7.00 -8.78
N LEU A 187 18.36 -7.29 -9.50
CA LEU A 187 17.23 -6.37 -9.64
C LEU A 187 16.57 -6.10 -8.28
N MET A 188 16.33 -7.14 -7.48
CA MET A 188 15.74 -6.98 -6.14
C MET A 188 16.61 -6.14 -5.20
N VAL A 189 17.93 -6.37 -5.17
CA VAL A 189 18.87 -5.55 -4.37
C VAL A 189 18.86 -4.09 -4.84
N GLN A 190 18.77 -3.84 -6.15
CA GLN A 190 18.64 -2.48 -6.68
C GLN A 190 17.29 -1.85 -6.32
N GLU A 191 16.20 -2.62 -6.43
CA GLU A 191 14.84 -2.19 -6.06
C GLU A 191 14.79 -1.74 -4.61
N VAL A 192 15.27 -2.55 -3.65
CA VAL A 192 15.24 -2.17 -2.23
C VAL A 192 16.10 -0.93 -1.94
N VAL A 193 17.27 -0.80 -2.57
CA VAL A 193 18.13 0.37 -2.39
C VAL A 193 17.47 1.64 -2.93
N ARG A 194 16.87 1.57 -4.13
CA ARG A 194 16.13 2.72 -4.69
C ARG A 194 14.90 3.04 -3.84
N PHE A 195 14.16 2.03 -3.39
CA PHE A 195 12.98 2.17 -2.54
C PHE A 195 13.32 2.94 -1.28
N LEU A 196 14.36 2.49 -0.56
CA LEU A 196 14.81 3.16 0.65
C LEU A 196 15.30 4.57 0.35
N LYS A 197 16.09 4.79 -0.71
CA LYS A 197 16.56 6.15 -1.05
C LYS A 197 15.39 7.14 -1.24
N ALA A 198 14.32 6.73 -1.90
CA ALA A 198 13.14 7.56 -2.09
C ALA A 198 12.33 7.75 -0.80
N ASP A 199 12.22 6.71 0.02
CA ASP A 199 11.53 6.79 1.31
C ASP A 199 12.33 7.64 2.33
N THR A 200 13.67 7.65 2.25
CA THR A 200 14.58 8.31 3.21
C THR A 200 14.58 9.84 3.10
N ALA A 201 13.98 10.38 2.05
CA ALA A 201 14.13 11.78 1.69
C ALA A 201 13.65 12.78 2.75
N PHE A 202 12.96 12.40 3.84
CA PHE A 202 12.61 13.23 5.01
C PHE A 202 12.48 12.38 6.30
N MET A 203 13.24 11.29 6.39
CA MET A 203 13.05 10.31 7.46
C MET A 203 13.42 10.84 8.84
N ASN A 204 12.64 10.41 9.85
CA ASN A 204 12.78 10.61 11.30
C ASN A 204 12.00 11.78 11.93
N ILE A 205 11.23 12.54 11.16
CA ILE A 205 10.51 13.69 11.75
C ILE A 205 9.09 13.33 12.24
N ARG A 206 8.34 12.55 11.46
CA ARG A 206 6.95 12.17 11.79
C ARG A 206 6.61 10.77 11.25
N PRO A 207 5.87 9.94 12.02
CA PRO A 207 5.40 8.65 11.53
C PRO A 207 4.35 8.85 10.43
N LEU A 208 4.34 7.93 9.46
CA LEU A 208 3.27 7.87 8.45
C LEU A 208 1.93 7.46 9.08
N ARG A 209 1.95 6.67 10.15
CA ARG A 209 0.76 6.22 10.86
C ARG A 209 0.07 7.35 11.63
N TYR A 210 -1.17 7.14 12.02
CA TYR A 210 -1.92 8.05 12.87
C TYR A 210 -1.39 7.97 14.29
N SER A 211 -0.75 9.05 14.76
CA SER A 211 -0.26 9.15 16.14
C SER A 211 -1.16 10.08 16.94
N PRO A 212 -1.94 9.57 17.93
CA PRO A 212 -2.76 10.40 18.82
C PRO A 212 -1.94 11.41 19.65
N VAL A 213 -0.63 11.22 19.74
CA VAL A 213 0.28 12.15 20.45
C VAL A 213 0.60 13.38 19.59
N LEU A 214 0.69 13.20 18.27
CA LEU A 214 1.09 14.26 17.32
C LEU A 214 -0.12 14.85 16.57
N GLU A 215 -1.26 14.16 16.58
CA GLU A 215 -2.48 14.50 15.85
C GLU A 215 -3.66 14.64 16.81
N SER A 216 -4.71 15.32 16.36
CA SER A 216 -5.94 15.48 17.12
C SER A 216 -6.47 14.14 17.60
N HIS A 217 -7.07 14.12 18.79
CA HIS A 217 -7.71 12.91 19.30
C HIS A 217 -8.76 12.38 18.29
N PRO A 218 -8.88 11.05 18.08
CA PRO A 218 -9.83 10.49 17.12
C PRO A 218 -11.26 11.04 17.22
N ASP A 219 -11.72 11.25 18.46
CA ASP A 219 -13.08 11.74 18.77
C ASP A 219 -13.20 13.27 18.95
N SER A 220 -12.15 14.04 18.63
CA SER A 220 -12.12 15.51 18.83
C SER A 220 -13.22 16.27 18.07
N LEU A 221 -13.80 15.65 17.04
CA LEU A 221 -14.83 16.23 16.18
C LEU A 221 -16.17 15.49 16.27
N SER A 222 -16.42 14.82 17.40
CA SER A 222 -17.73 14.24 17.69
C SER A 222 -18.78 15.35 17.67
N ARG A 223 -19.65 15.33 16.65
CA ARG A 223 -20.65 16.36 16.39
C ARG A 223 -21.66 16.38 17.53
N ALA A 224 -21.49 17.27 18.49
CA ALA A 224 -22.52 17.57 19.48
C ALA A 224 -23.67 18.31 18.79
N GLY A 225 -24.67 17.58 18.30
CA GLY A 225 -26.07 18.05 18.34
C GLY A 225 -26.75 18.63 17.09
N ALA A 226 -26.17 18.72 15.89
CA ALA A 226 -26.80 19.50 14.80
C ALA A 226 -27.47 18.73 13.63
N VAL A 227 -27.24 17.44 13.42
CA VAL A 227 -27.90 16.70 12.31
C VAL A 227 -28.41 15.34 12.79
N VAL A 228 -29.73 15.23 12.93
CA VAL A 228 -30.45 14.13 13.61
C VAL A 228 -30.32 12.76 12.92
N ASN A 229 -29.66 12.63 11.76
CA ASN A 229 -29.65 11.38 10.97
C ASN A 229 -28.28 10.95 10.39
N ILE A 230 -27.14 11.41 10.93
CA ILE A 230 -25.83 10.98 10.42
C ILE A 230 -25.48 9.60 10.99
N ARG A 231 -25.27 8.62 10.11
CA ARG A 231 -24.74 7.30 10.49
C ARG A 231 -23.29 7.48 10.98
N ASN A 232 -22.97 6.88 12.13
CA ASN A 232 -21.60 6.84 12.65
C ASN A 232 -20.76 5.84 11.84
N LEU A 233 -20.43 6.20 10.60
CA LEU A 233 -19.63 5.36 9.73
C LEU A 233 -18.16 5.39 10.14
N ARG A 234 -17.47 4.26 9.99
CA ARG A 234 -16.04 4.11 10.24
C ARG A 234 -15.39 3.40 9.04
N LEU A 235 -14.14 3.72 8.78
CA LEU A 235 -13.37 3.02 7.76
C LEU A 235 -13.15 1.57 8.21
N ARG A 236 -13.70 0.61 7.46
CA ARG A 236 -13.60 -0.83 7.78
C ARG A 236 -12.68 -1.57 6.84
N ASP A 237 -12.73 -1.23 5.56
CA ASP A 237 -11.95 -1.88 4.52
C ASP A 237 -11.35 -0.84 3.57
N ALA A 238 -10.12 -1.10 3.10
CA ALA A 238 -9.46 -0.33 2.08
C ALA A 238 -8.81 -1.22 1.02
N VAL A 239 -9.04 -0.90 -0.26
CA VAL A 239 -8.40 -1.55 -1.41
C VAL A 239 -7.40 -0.57 -2.01
N LEU A 240 -6.12 -0.93 -1.98
CA LEU A 240 -5.00 -0.10 -2.43
C LEU A 240 -4.38 -0.76 -3.66
N SER A 241 -4.43 -0.09 -4.82
CA SER A 241 -3.89 -0.65 -6.07
C SER A 241 -3.00 0.36 -6.79
N SER A 242 -1.87 -0.13 -7.28
CA SER A 242 -0.88 0.63 -8.07
C SER A 242 -0.65 -0.08 -9.41
N CYS A 243 -0.69 0.65 -10.51
CA CYS A 243 -0.60 0.13 -11.87
C CYS A 243 0.27 0.96 -12.81
N HIS A 244 1.01 1.98 -12.36
CA HIS A 244 1.91 2.71 -13.25
C HIS A 244 3.06 1.82 -13.75
N SER A 245 3.57 2.14 -14.94
CA SER A 245 4.80 1.55 -15.46
C SER A 245 6.03 2.05 -14.69
N ASN A 246 7.01 1.19 -14.44
CA ASN A 246 8.28 1.54 -13.79
C ASN A 246 8.18 2.15 -12.37
N GLU A 247 7.09 1.87 -11.66
CA GLU A 247 6.93 2.27 -10.25
C GLU A 247 8.07 1.77 -9.38
N LEU A 248 8.51 2.64 -8.47
CA LEU A 248 9.44 2.27 -7.43
C LEU A 248 8.73 1.34 -6.44
N LYS A 249 9.28 0.13 -6.31
CA LYS A 249 8.71 -0.91 -5.45
C LYS A 249 9.77 -1.76 -4.79
N PHE A 250 9.35 -2.46 -3.74
CA PHE A 250 10.09 -3.56 -3.16
C PHE A 250 9.13 -4.73 -2.92
N SER A 251 9.44 -5.89 -3.51
CA SER A 251 8.52 -7.02 -3.61
C SER A 251 7.23 -6.63 -4.37
N GLU A 252 6.09 -6.54 -3.69
CA GLU A 252 4.79 -6.17 -4.24
C GLU A 252 4.27 -4.84 -3.67
N LEU A 253 5.05 -4.18 -2.81
CA LEU A 253 4.70 -2.87 -2.26
C LEU A 253 5.36 -1.76 -3.08
N THR A 254 4.54 -0.93 -3.70
CA THR A 254 4.99 0.33 -4.31
C THR A 254 5.19 1.38 -3.22
N LEU A 255 5.96 2.43 -3.51
CA LEU A 255 6.16 3.52 -2.53
C LEU A 255 4.82 4.15 -2.11
N ASP A 256 3.92 4.35 -3.07
CA ASP A 256 2.61 4.98 -2.85
C ASP A 256 1.65 4.07 -2.07
N THR A 257 1.56 2.79 -2.42
CA THR A 257 0.76 1.82 -1.65
C THR A 257 1.33 1.58 -0.25
N PHE A 258 2.66 1.60 -0.09
CA PHE A 258 3.30 1.56 1.24
C PHE A 258 2.91 2.78 2.08
N ARG A 259 2.94 3.99 1.52
CA ARG A 259 2.56 5.21 2.21
C ARG A 259 1.09 5.21 2.62
N MET A 260 0.20 4.82 1.71
CA MET A 260 -1.22 4.67 2.02
C MET A 260 -1.48 3.58 3.05
N LEU A 261 -0.80 2.43 2.94
CA LEU A 261 -0.89 1.33 3.91
C LEU A 261 -0.54 1.82 5.32
N GLN A 262 0.58 2.55 5.48
CA GLN A 262 1.00 3.09 6.78
C GLN A 262 0.08 4.21 7.26
N CYS A 263 -0.40 5.09 6.36
CA CYS A 263 -1.29 6.20 6.71
C CYS A 263 -2.65 5.77 7.28
N LEU A 264 -3.04 4.52 7.02
CA LEU A 264 -4.29 3.90 7.47
C LEU A 264 -4.06 2.93 8.65
N GLU A 265 -3.07 3.20 9.49
CA GLU A 265 -2.86 2.47 10.75
C GLU A 265 -2.62 3.41 11.91
N TRP A 266 -2.91 2.94 13.12
CA TRP A 266 -2.51 3.59 14.36
C TRP A 266 -1.01 3.38 14.64
N GLU A 267 -0.33 4.46 14.98
CA GLU A 267 0.97 4.38 15.65
C GLU A 267 0.71 3.89 17.09
N PRO A 268 1.51 2.98 17.65
CA PRO A 268 1.32 2.52 19.02
C PRO A 268 1.65 3.69 19.94
N SER A 269 0.70 4.06 20.79
CA SER A 269 0.87 5.11 21.77
C SER A 269 1.49 4.51 23.05
N GLY A 270 2.55 5.14 23.58
CA GLY A 270 3.19 4.73 24.84
C GLY A 270 4.61 5.30 25.01
N SER A 271 5.29 4.89 26.10
CA SER A 271 6.67 5.26 26.48
C SER A 271 7.76 4.94 25.44
N PHE A 272 7.39 4.31 24.32
CA PHE A 272 8.28 3.95 23.21
C PHE A 272 8.82 5.14 22.41
N TYR A 273 8.21 6.33 22.52
CA TYR A 273 8.79 7.56 21.96
C TYR A 273 9.95 8.13 22.81
N GLN A 274 10.17 7.61 24.03
CA GLN A 274 11.17 8.15 24.98
C GLN A 274 12.50 7.40 25.03
N SER A 275 12.72 6.36 24.21
CA SER A 275 13.93 5.52 24.33
C SER A 275 15.03 5.83 23.31
N SER A 276 15.22 7.08 22.90
CA SER A 276 16.51 7.53 22.33
C SER A 276 17.52 7.92 23.42
N GLY A 277 17.18 7.79 24.72
CA GLY A 277 18.05 8.19 25.82
C GLY A 277 17.86 7.44 27.15
N SER A 278 17.94 6.11 27.17
CA SER A 278 18.39 5.40 28.39
C SER A 278 18.67 3.93 28.13
N LYS A 279 19.94 3.55 28.23
CA LYS A 279 20.37 2.18 28.49
C LYS A 279 20.23 1.94 29.99
N ILE A 280 19.62 0.84 30.40
CA ILE A 280 20.02 -0.04 31.52
C ILE A 280 19.29 -1.39 31.32
N GLY A 281 20.03 -2.49 31.43
CA GLY A 281 19.56 -3.83 31.11
C GLY A 281 18.93 -4.62 32.26
N ALA A 282 18.28 -5.75 31.92
CA ALA A 282 18.40 -7.06 32.56
C ALA A 282 17.40 -8.08 31.97
N SER A 283 17.92 -9.28 31.67
CA SER A 283 17.33 -10.64 31.59
C SER A 283 15.93 -10.94 30.99
N GLY A 284 15.91 -11.91 30.06
CA GLY A 284 14.83 -12.93 29.90
C GLY A 284 13.70 -12.63 28.90
N PRO A 285 13.20 -13.62 28.12
CA PRO A 285 12.24 -13.38 27.04
C PRO A 285 10.81 -13.26 27.57
N ASN A 286 10.39 -12.04 27.88
CA ASN A 286 9.01 -11.69 28.23
C ASN A 286 8.08 -11.73 27.00
N ARG A 287 7.68 -12.93 26.57
CA ARG A 287 6.73 -13.15 25.46
C ARG A 287 5.33 -12.57 25.69
N THR A 288 4.90 -12.49 26.95
CA THR A 288 3.53 -12.08 27.30
C THR A 288 3.37 -10.56 27.42
N ILE A 289 4.45 -9.84 27.75
CA ILE A 289 4.40 -8.39 28.03
C ILE A 289 4.37 -7.58 26.71
N ILE A 290 5.13 -8.01 25.70
CA ILE A 290 5.23 -7.28 24.42
C ILE A 290 3.89 -7.24 23.67
N SER A 291 3.07 -8.30 23.72
CA SER A 291 1.80 -8.35 22.99
C SER A 291 0.68 -7.53 23.64
N GLN A 292 0.68 -7.41 24.97
CA GLN A 292 -0.30 -6.60 25.71
C GLN A 292 0.02 -5.09 25.66
N ASP A 293 1.30 -4.73 25.47
CA ASP A 293 1.75 -3.33 25.42
C ASP A 293 1.68 -2.68 24.02
N ILE A 294 1.34 -3.43 22.96
CA ILE A 294 1.28 -2.93 21.57
C ILE A 294 -0.09 -2.35 21.19
N VAL A 295 -1.16 -2.84 21.81
CA VAL A 295 -2.54 -2.46 21.45
C VAL A 295 -3.05 -1.44 22.45
N ASP A 296 -3.16 -0.19 22.01
CA ASP A 296 -3.89 0.83 22.75
C ASP A 296 -5.39 0.51 22.66
N HIS A 297 -5.95 -0.07 23.71
CA HIS A 297 -7.36 -0.45 23.78
C HIS A 297 -8.31 0.76 23.74
N ALA A 298 -7.80 1.99 23.91
CA ALA A 298 -8.60 3.20 23.71
C ALA A 298 -8.80 3.55 22.23
N LEU A 299 -8.00 2.97 21.32
CA LEU A 299 -8.11 3.20 19.88
C LEU A 299 -8.98 2.14 19.19
N PRO A 300 -9.77 2.53 18.17
CA PRO A 300 -10.46 1.57 17.32
C PRO A 300 -9.50 0.61 16.60
N SER A 301 -10.00 -0.54 16.15
CA SER A 301 -9.23 -1.45 15.30
C SER A 301 -8.79 -0.77 14.00
N ASN A 302 -7.60 -1.12 13.48
CA ASN A 302 -7.20 -0.74 12.13
C ASN A 302 -8.20 -1.26 11.08
N PRO A 303 -8.40 -0.54 9.96
CA PRO A 303 -9.16 -1.07 8.84
C PRO A 303 -8.42 -2.24 8.19
N ARG A 304 -9.17 -3.20 7.64
CA ARG A 304 -8.63 -4.26 6.80
C ARG A 304 -8.13 -3.65 5.49
N LYS A 305 -7.02 -4.17 4.98
CA LYS A 305 -6.40 -3.64 3.76
C LYS A 305 -6.15 -4.77 2.78
N VAL A 306 -6.45 -4.50 1.52
CA VAL A 306 -6.08 -5.36 0.39
C VAL A 306 -5.15 -4.57 -0.51
N VAL A 307 -3.87 -4.97 -0.56
CA VAL A 307 -2.88 -4.34 -1.44
C VAL A 307 -2.74 -5.19 -2.69
N LEU A 308 -3.05 -4.60 -3.84
CA LEU A 308 -2.97 -5.26 -5.14
C LEU A 308 -1.90 -4.60 -5.99
N TYR A 309 -0.87 -5.34 -6.34
CA TYR A 309 0.14 -4.88 -7.29
C TYR A 309 -0.24 -5.34 -8.69
N ARG A 310 -0.53 -4.38 -9.58
CA ARG A 310 -0.85 -4.66 -10.99
C ARG A 310 -1.88 -5.78 -11.19
N PRO A 311 -3.04 -5.75 -10.51
CA PRO A 311 -4.06 -6.77 -10.70
C PRO A 311 -4.64 -6.73 -12.12
N SER A 312 -5.20 -7.85 -12.58
CA SER A 312 -6.14 -7.79 -13.71
C SER A 312 -7.41 -7.05 -13.29
N VAL A 313 -8.11 -6.44 -14.25
CA VAL A 313 -9.42 -5.79 -14.01
C VAL A 313 -10.40 -6.78 -13.35
N THR A 314 -10.47 -8.00 -13.87
CA THR A 314 -11.32 -9.06 -13.29
C THR A 314 -10.96 -9.40 -11.85
N HIS A 315 -9.67 -9.42 -11.50
CA HIS A 315 -9.23 -9.65 -10.14
C HIS A 315 -9.61 -8.50 -9.22
N LEU A 316 -9.40 -7.25 -9.64
CA LEU A 316 -9.80 -6.07 -8.88
C LEU A 316 -11.31 -6.08 -8.62
N ILE A 317 -12.13 -6.29 -9.65
CA ILE A 317 -13.59 -6.30 -9.54
C ILE A 317 -14.06 -7.43 -8.62
N ALA A 318 -13.47 -8.63 -8.71
CA ALA A 318 -13.79 -9.74 -7.80
C ALA A 318 -13.47 -9.39 -6.34
N VAL A 319 -12.31 -8.77 -6.08
CA VAL A 319 -11.95 -8.31 -4.73
C VAL A 319 -12.91 -7.23 -4.24
N LEU A 320 -13.22 -6.23 -5.07
CA LEU A 320 -14.15 -5.15 -4.72
C LEU A 320 -15.54 -5.70 -4.40
N ALA A 321 -16.04 -6.67 -5.18
CA ALA A 321 -17.32 -7.32 -4.95
C ALA A 321 -17.34 -8.04 -3.59
N THR A 322 -16.33 -8.85 -3.30
CA THR A 322 -16.21 -9.54 -2.00
C THR A 322 -16.15 -8.54 -0.84
N VAL A 323 -15.31 -7.52 -0.94
CA VAL A 323 -15.15 -6.51 0.11
C VAL A 323 -16.45 -5.72 0.34
N CYS A 324 -17.13 -5.33 -0.74
CA CYS A 324 -18.38 -4.57 -0.69
C CYS A 324 -19.54 -5.37 -0.08
N GLU A 325 -19.63 -6.67 -0.42
CA GLU A 325 -20.64 -7.58 0.12
C GLU A 325 -20.42 -7.82 1.62
N GLU A 326 -19.18 -8.06 2.03
CA GLU A 326 -18.81 -8.33 3.43
C GLU A 326 -18.68 -7.06 4.29
N LEU A 327 -18.81 -5.87 3.70
CA LEU A 327 -18.68 -4.62 4.43
C LEU A 327 -19.77 -4.53 5.53
N PRO A 328 -19.44 -4.16 6.78
CA PRO A 328 -20.43 -3.93 7.83
C PRO A 328 -21.38 -2.76 7.54
N HIS A 329 -22.54 -2.70 8.20
CA HIS A 329 -23.52 -1.61 8.02
C HIS A 329 -23.00 -0.22 8.43
N ASP A 330 -22.06 -0.18 9.39
CA ASP A 330 -21.34 1.01 9.83
C ASP A 330 -20.03 1.24 9.06
N GLY A 331 -19.76 0.45 8.01
CA GLY A 331 -18.51 0.48 7.27
C GLY A 331 -18.50 1.43 6.08
N VAL A 332 -17.40 2.15 5.92
CA VAL A 332 -16.98 2.81 4.68
C VAL A 332 -15.91 1.97 4.00
N LEU A 333 -16.01 1.82 2.68
CA LEU A 333 -14.97 1.27 1.83
C LEU A 333 -14.11 2.41 1.26
N LEU A 334 -12.80 2.34 1.46
CA LEU A 334 -11.83 3.19 0.75
C LEU A 334 -11.28 2.45 -0.48
N ILE A 335 -11.32 3.07 -1.65
CA ILE A 335 -10.64 2.59 -2.85
C ILE A 335 -9.59 3.63 -3.23
N TYR A 336 -8.33 3.20 -3.29
CA TYR A 336 -7.21 4.00 -3.78
C TYR A 336 -6.66 3.34 -5.05
N LEU A 337 -6.75 4.05 -6.18
CA LEU A 337 -6.21 3.60 -7.46
C LEU A 337 -5.16 4.60 -7.95
N SER A 338 -3.93 4.13 -8.09
CA SER A 338 -2.84 4.86 -8.73
C SER A 338 -2.51 4.17 -10.06
N ALA A 339 -2.79 4.83 -11.17
CA ALA A 339 -2.60 4.26 -12.51
C ALA A 339 -2.46 5.34 -13.59
N SER A 340 -1.74 5.03 -14.66
CA SER A 340 -1.65 5.92 -15.82
C SER A 340 -2.97 5.95 -16.58
N GLY A 341 -3.33 7.14 -17.05
CA GLY A 341 -4.45 7.33 -17.96
C GLY A 341 -4.12 6.87 -19.38
N ARG A 342 -5.15 6.64 -20.20
CA ARG A 342 -4.97 6.43 -21.64
C ARG A 342 -4.86 7.79 -22.34
N ALA A 343 -3.64 8.30 -22.50
CA ALA A 343 -3.36 9.50 -23.29
C ALA A 343 -3.02 9.13 -24.75
N VAL A 344 -3.67 9.79 -25.72
CA VAL A 344 -3.21 9.84 -27.11
C VAL A 344 -1.99 10.77 -27.17
N PRO A 345 -0.89 10.45 -27.88
CA PRO A 345 0.22 11.38 -28.03
C PRO A 345 -0.27 12.65 -28.73
N SER A 346 -0.33 13.75 -27.99
CA SER A 346 -0.52 15.08 -28.55
C SER A 346 0.73 15.45 -29.36
N LEU A 347 0.60 15.60 -30.68
CA LEU A 347 1.61 16.23 -31.52
C LEU A 347 1.78 17.69 -31.09
N SER A 348 2.69 17.98 -30.17
CA SER A 348 3.15 19.35 -29.93
C SER A 348 4.48 19.42 -29.17
N SER A 349 5.61 19.20 -29.86
CA SER A 349 6.79 20.08 -29.81
C SER A 349 7.92 19.60 -30.76
N PRO A 350 8.69 20.53 -31.35
CA PRO A 350 9.71 20.21 -32.35
C PRO A 350 11.05 19.79 -31.72
N ALA A 351 11.63 18.75 -32.32
CA ALA A 351 13.04 18.32 -32.37
C ALA A 351 14.05 18.79 -31.29
N SER A 352 14.63 17.82 -30.56
CA SER A 352 16.02 17.39 -30.83
C SER A 352 16.39 16.07 -30.10
N ASP A 353 17.00 15.20 -30.90
CA ASP A 353 17.87 14.03 -30.67
C ASP A 353 17.42 12.78 -29.89
N GLU A 354 17.41 11.70 -30.68
CA GLU A 354 17.11 10.30 -30.41
C GLU A 354 18.18 9.59 -29.55
N LYS A 355 17.72 8.73 -28.64
CA LYS A 355 17.95 7.27 -28.64
C LYS A 355 17.55 6.63 -27.31
N PHE A 356 16.25 6.35 -27.09
CA PHE A 356 15.79 5.23 -26.26
C PHE A 356 14.27 4.92 -26.33
N LEU A 357 13.62 5.03 -27.49
CA LEU A 357 12.18 4.73 -27.60
C LEU A 357 11.80 4.07 -28.94
N ASP A 358 12.17 2.80 -29.14
CA ASP A 358 11.85 2.09 -30.40
C ASP A 358 11.22 0.69 -30.23
N ALA A 359 10.72 0.34 -29.03
CA ALA A 359 10.00 -0.93 -28.83
C ALA A 359 8.47 -0.75 -28.74
N THR A 360 8.00 0.34 -28.13
CA THR A 360 6.56 0.57 -27.90
C THR A 360 5.86 1.21 -29.10
N THR A 361 6.59 2.04 -29.86
CA THR A 361 6.04 2.84 -30.96
C THR A 361 5.80 2.01 -32.23
N LYS A 362 6.70 1.05 -32.53
CA LYS A 362 6.58 0.15 -33.69
C LYS A 362 5.37 -0.78 -33.61
N ILE A 363 5.02 -1.23 -32.41
CA ILE A 363 3.86 -2.12 -32.21
C ILE A 363 2.54 -1.36 -32.43
N ILE A 364 2.48 -0.06 -32.11
CA ILE A 364 1.24 0.74 -32.25
C ILE A 364 0.98 1.13 -33.71
N SER A 365 2.03 1.36 -34.50
CA SER A 365 1.89 1.69 -35.93
C SER A 365 1.44 0.51 -36.80
N GLU A 366 1.77 -0.73 -36.43
CA GLU A 366 1.39 -1.92 -37.21
C GLU A 366 -0.11 -2.25 -37.14
N PHE A 367 -0.82 -1.83 -36.09
CA PHE A 367 -2.26 -2.09 -35.95
C PHE A 367 -3.16 -1.14 -36.78
N HIS A 368 -2.63 -0.03 -37.28
CA HIS A 368 -3.43 0.95 -38.03
C HIS A 368 -3.45 0.77 -39.55
N LEU A 369 -2.65 -0.16 -40.11
CA LEU A 369 -2.55 -0.39 -41.55
C LEU A 369 -3.28 -1.64 -42.07
N HIS A 370 -3.87 -2.46 -41.20
CA HIS A 370 -4.66 -3.61 -41.63
C HIS A 370 -6.11 -3.51 -41.15
N ASN A 371 -6.85 -2.55 -41.71
CA ASN A 371 -8.29 -2.72 -41.88
C ASN A 371 -8.69 -2.14 -43.24
N VAL A 372 -9.37 -2.98 -44.03
CA VAL A 372 -9.88 -2.78 -45.40
C VAL A 372 -8.96 -3.25 -46.55
N SER A 373 -9.09 -4.54 -46.91
CA SER A 373 -9.36 -4.98 -48.29
C SER A 373 -9.79 -6.45 -48.29
N SER A 374 -10.82 -6.75 -49.07
CA SER A 374 -11.46 -8.06 -49.29
C SER A 374 -10.59 -9.05 -50.07
N ASP A 375 -10.78 -10.36 -49.87
CA ASP A 375 -11.31 -11.28 -50.90
C ASP A 375 -11.49 -12.76 -50.43
N VAL A 376 -12.75 -13.20 -50.50
CA VAL A 376 -13.34 -14.40 -51.15
C VAL A 376 -12.89 -15.85 -50.84
N THR A 377 -13.94 -16.70 -50.65
CA THR A 377 -14.09 -18.19 -50.64
C THR A 377 -13.75 -18.93 -49.32
N SER A 378 -14.58 -19.82 -48.74
CA SER A 378 -15.80 -20.51 -49.17
C SER A 378 -16.57 -21.16 -47.98
N ASN A 379 -17.89 -21.28 -48.13
CA ASN A 379 -18.86 -22.25 -47.57
C ASN A 379 -18.88 -22.59 -46.06
N SER A 380 -19.96 -22.22 -45.36
CA SER A 380 -21.19 -23.04 -45.29
C SER A 380 -22.30 -22.38 -44.43
N GLN A 381 -23.52 -22.61 -44.89
CA GLN A 381 -24.85 -22.10 -44.49
C GLN A 381 -25.20 -22.20 -43.00
N PHE A 382 -25.92 -21.22 -42.45
CA PHE A 382 -27.37 -21.35 -42.18
C PHE A 382 -28.05 -20.00 -41.84
N SER A 383 -29.11 -19.75 -42.61
CA SER A 383 -30.22 -18.78 -42.56
C SER A 383 -30.38 -17.77 -41.42
N SER A 384 -30.46 -16.51 -41.86
CA SER A 384 -31.15 -15.36 -41.25
C SER A 384 -32.67 -15.51 -41.19
N LEU A 385 -33.30 -15.01 -40.12
CA LEU A 385 -34.65 -14.47 -40.17
C LEU A 385 -34.59 -12.96 -39.94
N SER A 386 -34.98 -12.24 -40.98
CA SER A 386 -35.16 -10.79 -41.04
C SER A 386 -36.56 -10.41 -40.56
N VAL A 387 -36.66 -9.29 -39.84
CA VAL A 387 -37.88 -8.48 -39.76
C VAL A 387 -37.50 -7.05 -40.13
N ASN A 388 -38.17 -6.51 -41.14
CA ASN A 388 -37.90 -5.22 -41.77
C ASN A 388 -38.61 -4.05 -41.06
N GLN A 389 -37.82 -2.98 -40.81
CA GLN A 389 -38.12 -1.52 -40.95
C GLN A 389 -39.13 -0.82 -40.00
N PRO A 390 -39.12 0.54 -39.88
CA PRO A 390 -38.23 1.55 -40.49
C PRO A 390 -37.53 2.51 -39.50
N ALA A 391 -36.61 3.28 -40.08
CA ALA A 391 -35.77 4.30 -39.44
C ALA A 391 -36.53 5.38 -38.65
N SER A 392 -36.10 5.62 -37.42
CA SER A 392 -36.26 6.89 -36.72
C SER A 392 -34.88 7.51 -36.48
N LYS A 393 -34.68 8.72 -37.01
CA LYS A 393 -33.52 9.57 -36.77
C LYS A 393 -33.22 9.66 -35.27
N GLN A 394 -32.09 9.10 -34.83
CA GLN A 394 -31.49 9.48 -33.55
C GLN A 394 -30.01 9.79 -33.75
N LYS A 395 -29.60 10.85 -33.04
CA LYS A 395 -28.31 11.51 -33.08
C LYS A 395 -27.17 10.51 -32.95
N LYS A 396 -26.20 10.66 -33.84
CA LYS A 396 -24.90 9.99 -33.77
C LYS A 396 -24.08 10.70 -32.69
N ASP A 397 -24.44 10.50 -31.42
CA ASP A 397 -23.72 11.08 -30.28
C ASP A 397 -22.43 10.29 -30.02
N ASN A 398 -21.29 10.95 -30.18
CA ASN A 398 -20.06 10.90 -29.36
C ASN A 398 -19.47 9.58 -28.81
N PHE A 399 -19.65 8.42 -29.44
CA PHE A 399 -19.00 7.16 -28.98
C PHE A 399 -17.46 7.11 -29.07
N LEU A 400 -16.79 8.13 -29.63
CA LEU A 400 -15.31 8.15 -29.79
C LEU A 400 -14.57 8.91 -28.67
N ASN A 401 -15.27 9.64 -27.80
CA ASN A 401 -14.61 10.38 -26.70
C ASN A 401 -14.44 9.55 -25.41
N ASP A 402 -15.16 8.43 -25.28
CA ASP A 402 -15.17 7.61 -24.06
C ASP A 402 -13.94 6.68 -23.95
N GLU A 403 -13.22 6.47 -25.05
CA GLU A 403 -12.05 5.59 -25.09
C GLU A 403 -10.83 6.11 -24.31
N ASN A 404 -10.81 7.39 -23.95
CA ASN A 404 -9.67 8.08 -23.33
C ASN A 404 -9.84 8.35 -21.82
N ASN A 405 -10.96 7.92 -21.24
CA ASN A 405 -11.40 8.28 -19.89
C ASN A 405 -11.31 7.10 -18.91
N CYS A 406 -10.22 6.34 -18.97
CA CYS A 406 -10.03 5.12 -18.18
C CYS A 406 -8.62 5.02 -17.58
N LEU A 407 -8.50 4.22 -16.51
CA LEU A 407 -7.23 3.85 -15.90
C LEU A 407 -6.68 2.58 -16.55
N LEU A 408 -5.40 2.60 -16.94
CA LEU A 408 -4.73 1.44 -17.52
C LEU A 408 -4.27 0.47 -16.42
N PHE A 409 -4.69 -0.79 -16.54
CA PHE A 409 -4.30 -1.88 -15.66
C PHE A 409 -3.45 -2.92 -16.42
N ALA A 410 -2.78 -3.79 -15.67
CA ALA A 410 -1.82 -4.73 -16.25
C ALA A 410 -2.47 -5.68 -17.27
N ARG A 411 -1.83 -5.82 -18.43
CA ARG A 411 -2.19 -6.80 -19.46
C ARG A 411 -1.61 -8.16 -19.05
N HIS A 412 -2.47 -9.13 -18.75
CA HIS A 412 -2.08 -10.52 -18.62
C HIS A 412 -2.71 -11.30 -19.77
N GLY A 413 -1.90 -11.81 -20.70
CA GLY A 413 -2.34 -12.62 -21.84
C GLY A 413 -2.51 -11.87 -23.18
N ASN A 414 -3.11 -12.55 -24.15
CA ASN A 414 -3.18 -12.12 -25.56
C ASN A 414 -4.36 -11.13 -25.78
N GLY A 415 -4.06 -9.83 -25.94
CA GLY A 415 -4.82 -8.93 -26.82
C GLY A 415 -6.06 -8.15 -26.32
N GLY A 416 -6.37 -8.10 -25.02
CA GLY A 416 -7.51 -7.32 -24.49
C GLY A 416 -7.14 -5.94 -23.91
N LEU A 417 -8.05 -4.95 -24.01
CA LEU A 417 -7.98 -3.71 -23.23
C LEU A 417 -8.29 -4.04 -21.76
N ASN A 418 -7.29 -3.89 -20.87
CA ASN A 418 -7.47 -4.01 -19.42
C ASN A 418 -7.53 -2.61 -18.80
N CYS A 419 -8.69 -1.98 -18.88
CA CYS A 419 -8.91 -0.64 -18.37
C CYS A 419 -10.02 -0.64 -17.31
N ILE A 420 -9.93 0.27 -16.34
CA ILE A 420 -11.03 0.57 -15.41
C ILE A 420 -11.67 1.89 -15.83
N TYR A 421 -12.97 1.85 -16.10
CA TYR A 421 -13.80 3.01 -16.39
C TYR A 421 -14.54 3.48 -15.14
N PRO A 422 -14.96 4.75 -15.07
CA PRO A 422 -15.82 5.23 -13.98
C PRO A 422 -17.08 4.38 -13.78
N SER A 423 -17.67 3.88 -14.86
CA SER A 423 -18.86 3.02 -14.85
C SER A 423 -18.64 1.68 -14.15
N ASP A 424 -17.42 1.13 -14.16
CA ASP A 424 -17.08 -0.13 -13.50
C ASP A 424 -17.13 0.00 -11.97
N LEU A 425 -17.01 1.23 -11.44
CA LEU A 425 -17.05 1.50 -10.01
C LEU A 425 -18.46 1.82 -9.47
N LEU A 426 -19.41 2.19 -10.36
CA LEU A 426 -20.79 2.50 -9.99
C LEU A 426 -21.50 1.40 -9.19
N PRO A 427 -21.29 0.10 -9.45
CA PRO A 427 -21.92 -0.94 -8.65
C PRO A 427 -21.56 -0.89 -7.16
N PHE A 428 -20.37 -0.40 -6.83
CA PHE A 428 -19.84 -0.33 -5.47
C PHE A 428 -20.28 0.93 -4.70
N THR A 429 -20.88 1.92 -5.37
CA THR A 429 -21.50 3.09 -4.70
C THR A 429 -22.84 2.75 -4.03
N ARG A 430 -23.25 1.46 -4.04
CA ARG A 430 -24.38 0.97 -3.23
C ARG A 430 -24.06 0.93 -1.74
N ARG A 431 -22.78 1.02 -1.39
CA ARG A 431 -22.27 1.13 -0.02
C ARG A 431 -21.53 2.46 0.14
N PRO A 432 -21.38 2.99 1.37
CA PRO A 432 -20.59 4.19 1.61
C PRO A 432 -19.16 4.02 1.06
N LEU A 433 -18.80 4.87 0.09
CA LEU A 433 -17.57 4.76 -0.68
C LEU A 433 -16.75 6.05 -0.58
N PHE A 434 -15.48 5.90 -0.25
CA PHE A 434 -14.46 6.93 -0.39
C PHE A 434 -13.49 6.52 -1.49
N LEU A 435 -13.37 7.31 -2.55
CA LEU A 435 -12.58 7.02 -3.74
C LEU A 435 -11.44 8.02 -3.87
N ILE A 436 -10.22 7.52 -4.03
CA ILE A 436 -9.04 8.31 -4.35
C ILE A 436 -8.47 7.82 -5.68
N ILE A 437 -8.45 8.69 -6.68
CA ILE A 437 -7.86 8.40 -7.98
C ILE A 437 -6.61 9.27 -8.15
N ASP A 438 -5.44 8.62 -8.18
CA ASP A 438 -4.16 9.26 -8.49
C ASP A 438 -3.76 8.91 -9.94
N SER A 439 -4.10 9.79 -10.88
CA SER A 439 -3.92 9.60 -12.31
C SER A 439 -3.99 10.91 -13.09
N GLU A 440 -3.32 10.96 -14.25
CA GLU A 440 -3.48 12.04 -15.24
C GLU A 440 -4.92 12.11 -15.82
N SER A 441 -5.63 10.96 -15.82
CA SER A 441 -7.04 10.84 -16.23
C SER A 441 -8.02 10.82 -15.04
N SER A 442 -7.58 11.24 -13.85
CA SER A 442 -8.42 11.24 -12.63
C SER A 442 -9.76 11.95 -12.83
N MET A 443 -9.78 13.07 -13.55
CA MET A 443 -10.96 13.90 -13.80
C MET A 443 -12.08 13.17 -14.54
N ALA A 444 -11.77 12.10 -15.29
CA ALA A 444 -12.81 11.26 -15.89
C ALA A 444 -13.76 10.65 -14.85
N PHE A 445 -13.28 10.42 -13.62
CA PHE A 445 -14.05 9.82 -12.53
C PHE A 445 -15.01 10.80 -11.86
N GLU A 446 -15.00 12.08 -12.23
CA GLU A 446 -16.08 13.02 -11.88
C GLU A 446 -17.44 12.50 -12.34
N ALA A 447 -17.49 11.74 -13.44
CA ALA A 447 -18.71 11.13 -13.98
C ALA A 447 -19.44 10.18 -13.00
N ILE A 448 -18.79 9.76 -11.90
CA ILE A 448 -19.45 9.00 -10.82
C ILE A 448 -20.40 9.90 -10.03
N SER A 449 -20.04 11.18 -9.82
CA SER A 449 -20.85 12.13 -9.06
C SER A 449 -22.17 12.41 -9.77
N GLY A 450 -23.28 12.04 -9.14
CA GLY A 450 -24.64 12.11 -9.70
C GLY A 450 -25.08 10.86 -10.45
N ALA A 451 -24.18 9.89 -10.68
CA ALA A 451 -24.49 8.63 -11.36
C ALA A 451 -24.57 7.42 -10.41
N GLU A 452 -24.31 7.64 -9.12
CA GLU A 452 -24.24 6.61 -8.09
C GLU A 452 -25.53 5.78 -7.99
N LYS A 453 -25.39 4.48 -7.66
CA LYS A 453 -26.51 3.53 -7.56
C LYS A 453 -27.06 3.33 -6.15
N GLY A 454 -26.63 4.12 -5.18
CA GLY A 454 -27.07 4.01 -3.79
C GLY A 454 -26.81 5.30 -3.03
N GLU A 455 -25.65 5.39 -2.38
CA GLU A 455 -25.26 6.57 -1.60
C GLU A 455 -24.26 7.40 -2.41
N GLN A 456 -24.27 8.72 -2.20
CA GLN A 456 -23.31 9.63 -2.84
C GLN A 456 -21.90 9.30 -2.34
N ALA A 457 -20.94 9.19 -3.27
CA ALA A 457 -19.57 8.83 -2.94
C ALA A 457 -18.72 10.07 -2.61
N ALA A 458 -17.71 9.90 -1.76
CA ALA A 458 -16.68 10.90 -1.51
C ALA A 458 -15.51 10.67 -2.47
N LEU A 459 -15.16 11.64 -3.31
CA LEU A 459 -14.09 11.50 -4.31
C LEU A 459 -12.99 12.51 -4.04
N LEU A 460 -11.73 12.05 -4.08
CA LEU A 460 -10.53 12.87 -4.19
C LEU A 460 -9.81 12.50 -5.49
N LEU A 461 -9.68 13.46 -6.41
CA LEU A 461 -9.10 13.28 -7.73
C LEU A 461 -7.79 14.08 -7.81
N SER A 462 -6.69 13.43 -8.18
CA SER A 462 -5.40 14.09 -8.37
C SER A 462 -5.43 15.11 -9.51
N PRO A 463 -4.43 16.00 -9.62
CA PRO A 463 -4.25 16.84 -10.79
C PRO A 463 -4.03 16.02 -12.08
N ARG A 464 -4.32 16.63 -13.24
CA ARG A 464 -4.05 16.04 -14.56
C ARG A 464 -2.58 16.11 -14.93
N CYS A 465 -1.89 17.15 -14.47
CA CYS A 465 -0.48 17.40 -14.72
C CYS A 465 0.28 17.48 -13.40
N SER A 466 1.50 16.93 -13.37
CA SER A 466 2.40 17.09 -12.22
C SER A 466 2.97 18.51 -12.18
N ALA A 467 2.90 19.16 -11.01
CA ALA A 467 3.45 20.50 -10.83
C ALA A 467 4.97 20.52 -11.07
N PRO A 468 5.51 21.58 -11.70
CA PRO A 468 6.95 21.71 -11.92
C PRO A 468 7.68 21.85 -10.59
N ILE A 469 8.62 20.93 -10.32
CA ILE A 469 9.46 20.93 -9.13
C ILE A 469 10.62 21.93 -9.34
N GLY A 470 11.04 22.65 -8.28
CA GLY A 470 12.14 23.62 -8.34
C GLY A 470 13.41 23.06 -9.00
N ALA A 471 13.99 23.87 -9.90
CA ALA A 471 14.92 23.51 -10.98
C ALA A 471 16.28 22.85 -10.63
N ASN A 472 16.58 22.50 -9.37
CA ASN A 472 17.93 22.07 -8.98
C ASN A 472 18.15 20.54 -8.94
N ASP A 473 17.17 19.70 -9.26
CA ASP A 473 17.37 18.25 -9.17
C ASP A 473 16.50 17.45 -10.16
N TYR A 474 16.71 17.65 -11.46
CA TYR A 474 16.11 16.83 -12.54
C TYR A 474 16.47 15.33 -12.41
N SER A 475 17.48 14.97 -11.62
CA SER A 475 17.83 13.58 -11.28
C SER A 475 16.85 12.93 -10.30
N ARG A 476 15.96 13.73 -9.69
CA ARG A 476 14.91 13.34 -8.74
C ARG A 476 13.53 13.67 -9.31
N GLN A 477 13.22 13.22 -10.53
CA GLN A 477 11.80 13.00 -10.87
C GLN A 477 11.18 12.23 -9.70
N SER A 478 10.15 12.82 -9.08
CA SER A 478 9.55 12.32 -7.84
C SER A 478 9.20 10.85 -8.02
N ASN A 479 9.92 9.95 -7.35
CA ASN A 479 9.77 8.50 -7.49
C ASN A 479 8.48 7.95 -6.83
N GLY A 480 7.49 8.81 -6.63
CA GLY A 480 6.14 8.59 -6.12
C GLY A 480 5.27 9.80 -6.48
N MET A 481 3.97 9.61 -6.60
CA MET A 481 3.07 10.67 -7.05
C MET A 481 2.95 11.77 -5.98
N LEU A 482 3.19 13.03 -6.39
CA LEU A 482 3.18 14.19 -5.48
C LEU A 482 1.84 14.31 -4.73
N PHE A 483 0.74 13.92 -5.36
CA PHE A 483 -0.59 13.93 -4.74
C PHE A 483 -0.67 12.94 -3.56
N THR A 484 -0.31 11.66 -3.76
CA THR A 484 -0.23 10.68 -2.67
C THR A 484 0.74 11.12 -1.56
N MET A 485 1.86 11.75 -1.93
CA MET A 485 2.79 12.35 -0.96
C MET A 485 2.11 13.44 -0.11
N PHE A 486 1.27 14.31 -0.69
CA PHE A 486 0.54 15.31 0.08
C PHE A 486 -0.49 14.67 1.04
N LEU A 487 -1.20 13.63 0.60
CA LEU A 487 -2.18 12.93 1.43
C LEU A 487 -1.54 12.20 2.62
N THR A 488 -0.31 11.71 2.44
CA THR A 488 0.36 10.86 3.44
C THR A 488 1.42 11.61 4.28
N THR A 489 2.08 12.61 3.70
CA THR A 489 3.14 13.44 4.31
C THR A 489 3.12 14.89 3.76
N PRO A 490 2.13 15.72 4.14
CA PRO A 490 1.85 17.01 3.50
C PRO A 490 3.03 17.99 3.49
N LEU A 491 3.75 18.14 4.61
CA LEU A 491 4.90 19.06 4.66
C LEU A 491 6.12 18.56 3.89
N GLN A 492 6.33 17.24 3.84
CA GLN A 492 7.40 16.70 2.99
C GLN A 492 7.09 16.95 1.51
N ALA A 493 5.84 16.75 1.10
CA ALA A 493 5.40 17.07 -0.25
C ALA A 493 5.55 18.57 -0.57
N PHE A 494 5.21 19.44 0.39
CA PHE A 494 5.46 20.88 0.28
C PHE A 494 6.95 21.18 0.06
N CYS A 495 7.83 20.68 0.93
CA CYS A 495 9.28 20.89 0.81
C CYS A 495 9.84 20.41 -0.54
N ILE A 496 9.41 19.23 -1.01
CA ILE A 496 9.80 18.71 -2.33
C ILE A 496 9.34 19.65 -3.44
N LEU A 497 8.07 20.06 -3.43
CA LEU A 497 7.50 20.97 -4.43
C LEU A 497 8.29 22.29 -4.51
N VAL A 498 8.62 22.86 -3.35
CA VAL A 498 9.40 24.10 -3.28
C VAL A 498 10.91 23.89 -3.43
N GLY A 499 11.38 22.67 -3.68
CA GLY A 499 12.79 22.36 -3.93
C GLY A 499 13.70 22.50 -2.72
N ILE A 500 13.18 22.27 -1.52
CA ILE A 500 13.95 22.20 -0.27
C ILE A 500 14.41 20.75 -0.06
N SER A 501 15.73 20.53 0.08
CA SER A 501 16.27 19.20 0.39
C SER A 501 16.13 18.88 1.88
N SER A 502 15.90 17.63 2.27
CA SER A 502 15.91 17.23 3.68
C SER A 502 17.21 17.48 4.42
N SER A 503 18.33 17.47 3.70
CA SER A 503 19.63 17.80 4.30
C SER A 503 19.76 19.28 4.69
N GLU A 504 18.91 20.14 4.12
CA GLU A 504 18.96 21.59 4.32
C GLU A 504 17.96 22.07 5.38
N VAL A 505 16.98 21.24 5.74
CA VAL A 505 15.93 21.62 6.67
C VAL A 505 16.40 21.45 8.11
N ASP A 506 16.40 22.57 8.85
CA ASP A 506 16.52 22.53 10.30
C ASP A 506 15.34 21.79 10.94
N MET A 507 15.63 20.84 11.82
CA MET A 507 14.63 20.00 12.47
C MET A 507 13.66 20.79 13.36
N GLY A 508 14.11 21.89 13.97
CA GLY A 508 13.28 22.80 14.75
C GLY A 508 12.30 23.57 13.87
N VAL A 509 12.75 24.07 12.73
CA VAL A 509 11.91 24.72 11.71
C VAL A 509 10.84 23.76 11.20
N PHE A 510 11.20 22.54 10.84
CA PHE A 510 10.23 21.54 10.38
C PHE A 510 9.23 21.17 11.48
N SER A 511 9.70 20.96 12.72
CA SER A 511 8.83 20.67 13.87
C SER A 511 7.83 21.80 14.14
N ASN A 512 8.27 23.05 13.99
CA ASN A 512 7.39 24.22 14.11
C ASN A 512 6.32 24.25 13.02
N ALA A 513 6.71 24.04 11.75
CA ALA A 513 5.77 23.93 10.64
C ALA A 513 4.76 22.78 10.83
N GLU A 514 5.20 21.62 11.32
CA GLU A 514 4.35 20.47 11.62
C GLU A 514 3.30 20.80 12.70
N LYS A 515 3.70 21.50 13.77
CA LYS A 515 2.77 21.93 14.83
C LYS A 515 1.74 22.92 14.29
N LEU A 516 2.20 23.92 13.53
CA LEU A 516 1.32 24.87 12.87
C LEU A 516 0.30 24.15 11.98
N LEU A 517 0.78 23.31 11.06
CA LEU A 517 -0.09 22.58 10.14
C LEU A 517 -1.07 21.69 10.91
N SER A 518 -0.62 20.95 11.92
CA SER A 518 -1.49 20.07 12.71
C SER A 518 -2.62 20.84 13.39
N SER A 519 -2.31 22.00 14.00
CA SER A 519 -3.32 22.90 14.58
C SER A 519 -4.29 23.40 13.52
N SER A 520 -3.78 23.89 12.39
CA SER A 520 -4.61 24.42 11.31
C SER A 520 -5.54 23.38 10.70
N LEU A 521 -5.06 22.13 10.50
CA LEU A 521 -5.92 21.05 10.01
C LEU A 521 -7.05 20.75 11.02
N ASN A 522 -6.78 20.80 12.32
CA ASN A 522 -7.81 20.63 13.35
C ASN A 522 -8.86 21.74 13.30
N ASP A 523 -8.41 23.00 13.17
CA ASP A 523 -9.30 24.16 13.05
C ASP A 523 -10.17 24.09 11.80
N TRP A 524 -9.61 23.65 10.67
CA TRP A 524 -10.38 23.40 9.44
C TRP A 524 -11.39 22.26 9.62
N GLY A 525 -11.02 21.20 10.34
CA GLY A 525 -11.95 20.13 10.72
C GLY A 525 -13.13 20.64 11.54
N LEU A 526 -12.88 21.52 12.52
CA LEU A 526 -13.91 22.15 13.34
C LEU A 526 -14.80 23.09 12.53
N ALA A 527 -14.21 23.87 11.62
CA ALA A 527 -14.93 24.75 10.71
C ALA A 527 -15.87 23.96 9.79
N LEU A 528 -15.41 22.83 9.22
CA LEU A 528 -16.28 21.96 8.44
C LEU A 528 -17.40 21.35 9.28
N ALA A 529 -17.08 20.81 10.46
CA ALA A 529 -18.07 20.17 11.32
C ALA A 529 -19.21 21.13 11.76
N SER A 530 -18.88 22.41 11.87
CA SER A 530 -19.81 23.51 12.22
C SER A 530 -20.50 24.14 11.01
N CYS A 531 -20.19 23.70 9.78
CA CYS A 531 -20.72 24.29 8.56
C CYS A 531 -22.08 23.65 8.19
N ASP A 532 -23.12 24.47 8.09
CA ASP A 532 -24.48 24.03 7.77
C ASP A 532 -24.64 23.57 6.31
N SER A 533 -23.84 24.12 5.40
CA SER A 533 -23.85 23.77 3.96
C SER A 533 -22.97 22.56 3.63
N LEU A 534 -22.37 21.91 4.62
CA LEU A 534 -21.54 20.74 4.40
C LEU A 534 -22.38 19.56 3.89
N SER A 535 -21.98 18.96 2.76
CA SER A 535 -22.62 17.74 2.26
C SER A 535 -22.63 16.63 3.34
N PRO A 536 -23.73 15.87 3.46
CA PRO A 536 -23.82 14.74 4.40
C PRO A 536 -22.67 13.73 4.27
N VAL A 537 -22.16 13.54 3.04
CA VAL A 537 -21.03 12.65 2.77
C VAL A 537 -19.76 13.12 3.47
N TRP A 538 -19.44 14.42 3.37
CA TRP A 538 -18.29 14.98 4.07
C TRP A 538 -18.49 14.98 5.59
N ALA A 539 -19.72 15.18 6.06
CA ALA A 539 -20.01 15.09 7.48
C ALA A 539 -19.75 13.66 8.03
N GLN A 540 -20.09 12.61 7.27
CA GLN A 540 -19.76 11.22 7.61
C GLN A 540 -18.23 10.97 7.58
N VAL A 541 -17.54 11.49 6.57
CA VAL A 541 -16.07 11.40 6.44
C VAL A 541 -15.35 12.00 7.64
N LEU A 542 -15.83 13.13 8.18
CA LEU A 542 -15.21 13.79 9.33
C LEU A 542 -15.32 12.98 10.64
N CYS A 543 -16.31 12.08 10.72
CA CYS A 543 -16.49 11.19 11.87
C CYS A 543 -15.40 10.09 11.94
N ASP A 544 -14.82 9.70 10.80
CA ASP A 544 -13.72 8.74 10.79
C ASP A 544 -12.36 9.47 10.83
N PRO A 545 -11.47 9.15 11.79
CA PRO A 545 -10.20 9.85 11.95
C PRO A 545 -9.25 9.69 10.75
N PHE A 546 -9.23 8.54 10.09
CA PHE A 546 -8.37 8.31 8.93
C PHE A 546 -8.89 9.06 7.70
N LEU A 547 -10.19 8.95 7.40
CA LEU A 547 -10.79 9.64 6.26
C LEU A 547 -10.78 11.16 6.45
N ARG A 548 -11.08 11.64 7.66
CA ARG A 548 -10.93 13.05 8.05
C ARG A 548 -9.52 13.56 7.78
N ARG A 549 -8.51 12.84 8.24
CA ARG A 549 -7.10 13.20 8.04
C ARG A 549 -6.75 13.30 6.55
N LEU A 550 -7.20 12.36 5.73
CA LEU A 550 -7.00 12.41 4.28
C LEU A 550 -7.67 13.62 3.64
N LEU A 551 -8.91 13.93 4.03
CA LEU A 551 -9.64 15.10 3.53
C LEU A 551 -8.95 16.42 3.89
N LEU A 552 -8.53 16.58 5.15
CA LEU A 552 -7.87 17.82 5.60
C LEU A 552 -6.51 18.01 4.90
N ARG A 553 -5.77 16.93 4.68
CA ARG A 553 -4.51 16.97 3.92
C ARG A 553 -4.73 17.21 2.43
N PHE A 554 -5.84 16.74 1.87
CA PHE A 554 -6.27 17.10 0.54
C PHE A 554 -6.54 18.60 0.42
N ILE A 555 -7.22 19.22 1.40
CA ILE A 555 -7.45 20.67 1.42
C ILE A 555 -6.13 21.43 1.42
N PHE A 556 -5.17 20.98 2.24
CA PHE A 556 -3.81 21.52 2.23
C PHE A 556 -3.14 21.37 0.85
N CYS A 557 -3.18 20.18 0.25
CA CYS A 557 -2.65 19.92 -1.10
C CYS A 557 -3.22 20.89 -2.14
N ARG A 558 -4.55 21.01 -2.16
CA ARG A 558 -5.27 21.88 -3.09
C ARG A 558 -4.89 23.35 -2.91
N ALA A 559 -4.79 23.82 -1.66
CA ALA A 559 -4.38 25.19 -1.35
C ALA A 559 -2.95 25.48 -1.80
N VAL A 560 -2.01 24.58 -1.49
CA VAL A 560 -0.60 24.71 -1.89
C VAL A 560 -0.49 24.80 -3.42
N LEU A 561 -1.13 23.87 -4.15
CA LEU A 561 -1.06 23.84 -5.62
C LEU A 561 -1.80 25.02 -6.28
N SER A 562 -2.83 25.58 -5.65
CA SER A 562 -3.56 26.73 -6.20
C SER A 562 -2.79 28.04 -6.05
N LEU A 563 -2.03 28.21 -4.96
CA LEU A 563 -1.29 29.44 -4.66
C LEU A 563 0.17 29.40 -5.15
N TYR A 564 0.67 28.23 -5.55
CA TYR A 564 2.03 28.07 -6.04
C TYR A 564 2.22 28.77 -7.39
N ALA A 565 3.20 29.68 -7.49
CA ALA A 565 3.33 30.59 -8.62
C ALA A 565 3.41 29.89 -10.00
N PRO A 566 4.07 28.72 -10.16
CA PRO A 566 4.07 27.99 -11.43
C PRO A 566 2.72 27.40 -11.87
N THR A 567 1.80 27.17 -10.93
CA THR A 567 0.52 26.46 -11.14
C THR A 567 -0.71 27.32 -10.92
N ILE A 568 -0.55 28.54 -10.41
CA ILE A 568 -1.66 29.48 -10.21
C ILE A 568 -2.46 29.70 -11.50
N ASN A 569 -3.79 29.77 -11.37
CA ASN A 569 -4.75 29.94 -12.47
C ASN A 569 -4.70 28.84 -13.55
N LYS A 570 -4.09 27.69 -13.27
CA LYS A 570 -4.00 26.54 -14.19
C LYS A 570 -4.69 25.32 -13.62
N VAL A 571 -5.90 25.05 -14.10
CA VAL A 571 -6.80 24.00 -13.59
C VAL A 571 -6.20 22.59 -13.68
N GLU A 572 -5.30 22.34 -14.63
CA GLU A 572 -4.68 21.04 -14.83
C GLU A 572 -3.74 20.60 -13.68
N PHE A 573 -3.29 21.54 -12.84
CA PHE A 573 -2.46 21.27 -11.68
C PHE A 573 -3.24 21.22 -10.36
N ILE A 574 -4.56 21.44 -10.40
CA ILE A 574 -5.39 21.53 -9.19
C ILE A 574 -6.13 20.22 -8.96
N PRO A 575 -6.03 19.62 -7.77
CA PRO A 575 -6.79 18.43 -7.44
C PRO A 575 -8.25 18.79 -7.15
N HIS A 576 -9.17 17.89 -7.51
CA HIS A 576 -10.61 18.09 -7.38
C HIS A 576 -11.23 17.12 -6.38
N CYS A 577 -12.35 17.50 -5.78
CA CYS A 577 -13.12 16.64 -4.90
C CYS A 577 -14.61 16.76 -5.17
N PHE A 578 -15.32 15.66 -4.97
CA PHE A 578 -16.77 15.60 -5.09
C PHE A 578 -17.36 14.89 -3.86
N PRO A 579 -18.41 15.45 -3.23
CA PRO A 579 -19.03 16.75 -3.52
C PRO A 579 -18.08 17.93 -3.31
N HIS A 580 -18.38 19.11 -3.86
CA HIS A 580 -17.54 20.28 -3.61
C HIS A 580 -17.51 20.65 -2.13
N LEU A 581 -16.36 21.16 -1.68
CA LEU A 581 -16.19 21.64 -0.30
C LEU A 581 -16.79 23.05 -0.16
N PRO A 582 -17.27 23.42 1.04
CA PRO A 582 -17.80 24.77 1.30
C PRO A 582 -16.77 25.87 1.05
N GLU A 583 -17.26 27.08 0.73
CA GLU A 583 -16.43 28.26 0.43
C GLU A 583 -15.42 28.61 1.53
N ILE A 584 -15.72 28.26 2.79
CA ILE A 584 -14.86 28.55 3.95
C ILE A 584 -13.49 27.85 3.90
N LEU A 585 -13.32 26.83 3.03
CA LEU A 585 -12.08 26.09 2.84
C LEU A 585 -11.71 25.93 1.36
N THR A 586 -12.10 26.88 0.53
CA THR A 586 -11.51 27.02 -0.81
C THR A 586 -10.10 27.61 -0.71
N PRO A 587 -9.26 27.44 -1.75
CA PRO A 587 -7.93 28.05 -1.76
C PRO A 587 -7.93 29.59 -1.62
N GLU A 588 -9.04 30.25 -1.95
CA GLU A 588 -9.23 31.69 -1.84
C GLU A 588 -9.63 32.14 -0.43
N ALA A 589 -10.06 31.22 0.43
CA ALA A 589 -10.48 31.55 1.79
C ALA A 589 -9.32 32.13 2.62
N SER A 590 -9.58 33.24 3.32
CA SER A 590 -8.56 33.95 4.11
C SER A 590 -7.93 33.08 5.19
N THR A 591 -8.70 32.16 5.79
CA THR A 591 -8.23 31.17 6.78
C THR A 591 -7.21 30.21 6.17
N VAL A 592 -7.44 29.76 4.93
CA VAL A 592 -6.56 28.84 4.21
C VAL A 592 -5.29 29.57 3.77
N GLN A 593 -5.43 30.74 3.16
CA GLN A 593 -4.31 31.56 2.71
C GLN A 593 -3.38 31.99 3.84
N ALA A 594 -3.93 32.34 5.01
CA ALA A 594 -3.14 32.71 6.18
C ALA A 594 -2.23 31.57 6.66
N VAL A 595 -2.72 30.33 6.63
CA VAL A 595 -1.91 29.14 6.98
C VAL A 595 -0.84 28.91 5.92
N MET A 596 -1.18 29.03 4.64
CA MET A 596 -0.21 28.86 3.54
C MET A 596 0.91 29.89 3.62
N LEU A 597 0.58 31.15 3.92
CA LEU A 597 1.55 32.22 4.12
C LEU A 597 2.49 31.90 5.30
N GLN A 598 1.94 31.49 6.45
CA GLN A 598 2.74 31.15 7.63
C GLN A 598 3.66 29.95 7.39
N VAL A 599 3.18 28.90 6.72
CA VAL A 599 4.01 27.75 6.35
C VAL A 599 5.13 28.20 5.41
N ALA A 600 4.82 29.01 4.39
CA ALA A 600 5.82 29.52 3.45
C ALA A 600 6.85 30.45 4.13
N GLU A 601 6.46 31.23 5.14
CA GLU A 601 7.36 32.06 5.95
C GLU A 601 8.31 31.22 6.80
N ILE A 602 7.80 30.17 7.47
CA ILE A 602 8.63 29.26 8.28
C ILE A 602 9.76 28.66 7.44
N PHE A 603 9.47 28.31 6.19
CA PHE A 603 10.45 27.78 5.24
C PHE A 603 11.18 28.85 4.40
N GLY A 604 10.88 30.14 4.57
CA GLY A 604 11.52 31.23 3.82
C GLY A 604 11.23 31.22 2.30
N VAL A 605 10.12 30.61 1.86
CA VAL A 605 9.76 30.41 0.45
C VAL A 605 8.52 31.21 0.01
N THR A 606 8.14 32.26 0.74
CA THR A 606 6.98 33.12 0.42
C THR A 606 6.97 33.61 -1.03
N LYS A 607 8.14 33.93 -1.60
CA LYS A 607 8.30 34.38 -2.99
C LYS A 607 7.86 33.34 -4.05
N LYS A 608 7.69 32.07 -3.68
CA LYS A 608 7.22 31.00 -4.57
C LYS A 608 5.69 30.88 -4.60
N PHE A 609 5.00 31.66 -3.78
CA PHE A 609 3.55 31.67 -3.67
C PHE A 609 3.01 33.07 -3.94
N ILE A 610 1.79 33.14 -4.45
CA ILE A 610 1.10 34.40 -4.73
C ILE A 610 -0.08 34.50 -3.77
N PHE A 611 -0.10 35.57 -2.98
CA PHE A 611 -1.15 35.87 -2.02
C PHE A 611 -1.82 37.21 -2.36
N PRO A 612 -3.15 37.36 -2.17
CA PRO A 612 -3.82 38.65 -2.27
C PRO A 612 -3.31 39.65 -1.23
N GLU A 613 -3.32 40.95 -1.54
CA GLU A 613 -2.81 42.01 -0.66
C GLU A 613 -3.55 42.08 0.69
N GLU A 614 -4.85 41.75 0.76
CA GLU A 614 -5.64 41.83 2.00
C GLU A 614 -5.12 40.91 3.12
N VAL A 615 -4.55 39.75 2.75
CA VAL A 615 -4.00 38.77 3.70
C VAL A 615 -2.67 39.23 4.27
N THR A 616 -1.86 39.94 3.48
CA THR A 616 -0.59 40.51 3.95
C THR A 616 -0.83 41.70 4.88
N PHE A 617 -1.84 42.54 4.61
CA PHE A 617 -2.21 43.68 5.45
C PHE A 617 -2.88 43.30 6.79
N ALA A 618 -3.70 42.25 6.83
CA ALA A 618 -4.34 41.79 8.08
C ALA A 618 -3.32 41.33 9.15
N LYS A 619 -2.12 40.94 8.72
CA LYS A 619 -1.02 40.54 9.60
C LYS A 619 -0.19 41.74 10.07
N SER A 620 0.08 42.73 9.22
CA SER A 620 0.77 43.96 9.64
C SER A 620 0.07 44.64 10.83
N ARG A 621 -1.28 44.65 10.84
CA ARG A 621 -2.05 45.17 11.97
C ARG A 621 -2.01 44.31 13.24
N LYS A 622 -1.75 42.99 13.15
CA LYS A 622 -1.59 42.12 14.33
C LYS A 622 -0.20 42.28 14.97
N ASN A 623 0.82 42.57 14.17
CA ASN A 623 2.18 42.81 14.66
C ASN A 623 2.38 44.24 15.21
N GLU A 624 1.56 45.21 14.81
CA GLU A 624 1.56 46.58 15.36
C GLU A 624 0.82 46.72 16.69
N VAL A 625 0.10 45.68 17.14
CA VAL A 625 -0.71 45.67 18.37
C VAL A 625 -0.13 44.73 19.45
N GLN A 626 1.12 44.26 19.28
CA GLN A 626 1.88 43.53 20.31
C GLN A 626 3.00 44.37 20.92
#